data_AF-A0A7C8A926-F1
#
_entry.id   AF-A0A7C8A926-F1
#
_cell.length_a   1.000
_cell.length_b   1.000
_cell.length_c   1.000
_cell.angle_alpha   90.00
_cell.angle_beta   90.00
_cell.angle_gamma   90.00
#
_symmetry.space_group_name_H-M   'P 1'
#
loop_
_entity.id
_entity.type
_entity.pdbx_description
1 polymer ?
#
loop_
_entity_poly.entity_id
_entity_poly.type
_entity_poly.pdbx_seq_one_letter_code
_entity_poly.pdbx_strand_id
1 'polypeptide(L)'
;MLTLFPPKYKTIDELSKIQTEELIWTVKHIYINSPFYREKMDKAGMIPSDIKSFDDITKLPFIDAEDLREGYPFALRSVDFKDILKIF
;
A
#
# COMPACT_ATOMS: atom_id res chain seq x y z
N MET A 1 15.85 -13.79 -18.43
CA MET A 1 15.72 -13.70 -16.96
C MET A 1 16.59 -12.56 -16.47
N LEU A 2 16.04 -11.61 -15.69
CA LEU A 2 16.84 -10.57 -15.04
C LEU A 2 17.72 -11.23 -13.97
N THR A 3 19.01 -11.42 -14.26
CA THR A 3 19.99 -12.02 -13.34
C THR A 3 20.36 -11.09 -12.19
N LEU A 4 20.11 -9.79 -12.33
CA LEU A 4 20.47 -8.76 -11.36
C LEU A 4 19.51 -8.70 -10.16
N PHE A 5 18.29 -9.23 -10.28
CA PHE A 5 17.30 -9.25 -9.21
C PHE A 5 16.56 -10.59 -9.23
N PRO A 6 17.21 -11.67 -8.75
CA PRO A 6 16.56 -12.96 -8.71
C PRO A 6 15.29 -12.89 -7.87
N PRO A 7 14.21 -13.57 -8.29
CA PRO A 7 12.97 -13.61 -7.52
C PRO A 7 13.22 -14.23 -6.15
N LYS A 8 12.60 -13.67 -5.11
CA LYS A 8 12.69 -14.20 -3.74
C LYS A 8 11.88 -15.49 -3.52
N TYR A 9 11.27 -16.02 -4.58
CA TYR A 9 10.41 -17.19 -4.57
C TYR A 9 10.82 -18.18 -5.68
N LYS A 10 10.56 -19.45 -5.45
CA LYS A 10 10.82 -20.56 -6.37
C LYS A 10 9.53 -21.20 -6.90
N THR A 11 8.42 -21.01 -6.19
CA THR A 11 7.11 -21.57 -6.53
C THR A 11 6.02 -20.49 -6.55
N ILE A 12 4.89 -20.80 -7.17
CA ILE A 12 3.71 -19.92 -7.16
C ILE A 12 3.16 -19.77 -5.74
N ASP A 13 3.14 -20.84 -4.95
CA ASP A 13 2.68 -20.79 -3.56
C ASP A 13 3.55 -19.87 -2.69
N GLU A 14 4.88 -19.90 -2.89
CA GLU A 14 5.80 -18.97 -2.23
C GLU A 14 5.55 -17.52 -2.65
N LEU A 15 5.28 -17.28 -3.95
CA LEU A 15 4.92 -15.94 -4.44
C LEU A 15 3.62 -15.44 -3.79
N SER A 16 2.55 -16.26 -3.81
CA SER A 16 1.25 -15.90 -3.25
C SER A 16 1.33 -15.58 -1.76
N LYS A 17 2.17 -16.33 -1.01
CA LYS A 17 2.44 -16.05 0.40
C LYS A 17 3.11 -14.69 0.59
N ILE A 18 4.19 -14.41 -0.15
CA ILE A 18 4.90 -13.13 -0.07
C ILE A 18 3.96 -11.97 -0.43
N GLN A 19 3.18 -12.10 -1.51
CA GLN A 19 2.24 -11.06 -1.93
C GLN A 19 1.18 -10.76 -0.86
N THR A 20 0.67 -11.79 -0.20
CA THR A 20 -0.31 -11.63 0.89
C THR A 20 0.33 -10.93 2.09
N GLU A 21 1.52 -11.37 2.52
CA GLU A 21 2.24 -10.77 3.65
C GLU A 21 2.57 -9.30 3.40
N GLU A 22 3.08 -8.97 2.22
CA GLU A 22 3.45 -7.60 1.83
C GLU A 22 2.22 -6.71 1.62
N LEU A 23 1.10 -7.25 1.12
CA LEU A 23 -0.16 -6.50 1.01
C LEU A 23 -0.68 -6.12 2.40
N ILE A 24 -0.73 -7.07 3.34
CA ILE A 24 -1.18 -6.80 4.72
C ILE A 24 -0.26 -5.76 5.38
N TRP A 25 1.06 -5.89 5.21
CA TRP A 25 2.01 -4.90 5.71
C TRP A 25 1.76 -3.52 5.11
N THR A 26 1.59 -3.43 3.80
CA THR A 26 1.37 -2.16 3.07
C THR A 26 0.10 -1.47 3.53
N VAL A 27 -1.02 -2.19 3.59
CA VAL A 27 -2.32 -1.65 4.02
C VAL A 27 -2.25 -1.16 5.46
N LYS A 28 -1.60 -1.91 6.36
CA LYS A 28 -1.38 -1.49 7.74
C LYS A 28 -0.49 -0.23 7.81
N HIS A 29 0.58 -0.19 7.02
CA HIS A 29 1.52 0.92 6.98
C HIS A 29 0.84 2.23 6.55
N ILE A 30 0.11 2.23 5.44
CA ILE A 30 -0.57 3.43 4.93
C ILE A 30 -1.69 3.88 5.87
N TYR A 31 -2.46 2.94 6.43
CA TYR A 31 -3.56 3.26 7.34
C TYR A 31 -3.07 3.90 8.64
N ILE A 32 -1.92 3.46 9.16
CA ILE A 32 -1.34 4.05 10.37
C ILE A 32 -0.70 5.41 10.06
N ASN A 33 0.10 5.49 9.00
CA ASN A 33 1.03 6.62 8.83
C ASN A 33 0.50 7.74 7.92
N SER A 34 -0.61 7.53 7.21
CA SER A 34 -1.16 8.54 6.32
C SER A 34 -2.62 8.89 6.68
N PRO A 35 -2.89 10.15 7.05
CA PRO A 35 -4.25 10.61 7.28
C PRO A 35 -5.16 10.41 6.07
N PHE A 36 -4.63 10.62 4.86
CA PHE A 36 -5.36 10.46 3.61
C PHE A 36 -5.88 9.02 3.43
N TYR A 37 -4.98 8.04 3.52
CA TYR A 37 -5.37 6.63 3.33
C TYR A 37 -6.31 6.14 4.42
N ARG A 38 -6.08 6.56 5.67
CA ARG A 38 -6.96 6.25 6.78
C ARG A 38 -8.37 6.78 6.54
N GLU A 39 -8.51 8.05 6.21
CA GLU A 39 -9.83 8.65 5.93
C GLU A 39 -10.53 7.95 4.76
N LYS A 40 -9.79 7.62 3.69
CA LYS A 40 -10.37 6.95 2.52
C LYS A 40 -10.84 5.53 2.83
N MET A 41 -10.09 4.78 3.64
CA MET A 41 -10.48 3.46 4.12
C MET A 41 -11.65 3.53 5.12
N ASP A 42 -11.63 4.47 6.06
CA ASP A 42 -12.70 4.68 7.04
C ASP A 42 -14.03 5.00 6.35
N LYS A 43 -14.01 5.86 5.32
CA LYS A 43 -15.20 6.16 4.48
C LYS A 43 -15.72 4.94 3.72
N ALA A 44 -14.83 4.02 3.34
CA ALA A 44 -15.20 2.75 2.73
C ALA A 44 -15.62 1.69 3.77
N GLY A 45 -15.60 2.01 5.07
CA GLY A 45 -15.93 1.08 6.16
C GLY A 45 -14.91 -0.05 6.32
N MET A 46 -13.64 0.21 5.97
CA MET A 46 -12.58 -0.79 5.95
C MET A 46 -11.48 -0.51 6.96
N ILE A 47 -10.94 -1.59 7.53
CA ILE A 47 -9.77 -1.56 8.40
C ILE A 47 -8.70 -2.57 7.93
N PRO A 48 -7.42 -2.41 8.29
CA PRO A 48 -6.36 -3.31 7.81
C PRO A 48 -6.58 -4.80 8.13
N SER A 49 -7.31 -5.10 9.20
CA SER A 49 -7.62 -6.50 9.57
C SER A 49 -8.59 -7.18 8.61
N ASP A 50 -9.25 -6.47 7.71
CA ASP A 50 -10.16 -7.05 6.72
C ASP A 50 -9.43 -7.73 5.54
N ILE A 51 -8.12 -7.50 5.43
CA ILE A 51 -7.24 -8.12 4.43
C ILE A 51 -6.64 -9.40 5.02
N LYS A 52 -7.05 -10.55 4.49
CA LYS A 52 -6.64 -11.89 4.91
C LYS A 52 -5.96 -12.69 3.80
N SER A 53 -6.23 -12.37 2.54
CA SER A 53 -5.59 -12.96 1.37
C SER A 53 -5.25 -11.88 0.33
N PHE A 54 -4.48 -12.26 -0.69
CA PHE A 54 -4.22 -11.37 -1.82
C PHE A 54 -5.50 -10.95 -2.56
N ASP A 55 -6.52 -11.81 -2.64
CA ASP A 55 -7.78 -11.53 -3.34
C ASP A 55 -8.58 -10.38 -2.70
N ASP A 56 -8.34 -10.12 -1.41
CA ASP A 56 -8.96 -9.02 -0.67
C ASP A 56 -8.49 -7.63 -1.14
N ILE A 57 -7.46 -7.56 -2.01
CA ILE A 57 -7.04 -6.30 -2.64
C ILE A 57 -8.20 -5.61 -3.37
N THR A 58 -9.16 -6.39 -3.89
CA THR A 58 -10.35 -5.90 -4.60
C THR A 58 -11.33 -5.14 -3.70
N LYS A 59 -11.22 -5.30 -2.38
CA LYS A 59 -12.05 -4.58 -1.41
C LYS A 59 -11.57 -3.15 -1.21
N LEU A 60 -10.27 -2.88 -1.38
CA LEU A 60 -9.66 -1.59 -1.09
C LEU A 60 -10.23 -0.49 -2.00
N PRO A 61 -10.44 0.73 -1.47
CA PRO A 61 -10.88 1.85 -2.27
C PRO A 61 -9.79 2.25 -3.29
N PHE A 62 -10.21 2.65 -4.49
CA PHE A 62 -9.31 3.14 -5.52
C PHE A 62 -8.77 4.54 -5.19
N ILE A 63 -7.58 4.83 -5.69
CA ILE A 63 -7.01 6.18 -5.73
C ILE A 63 -7.00 6.64 -7.18
N ASP A 64 -7.38 7.88 -7.42
CA ASP A 64 -7.41 8.48 -8.74
C ASP A 64 -6.50 9.72 -8.84
N ALA A 65 -6.56 10.38 -9.99
CA ALA A 65 -5.73 11.55 -10.27
C ALA A 65 -6.17 12.79 -9.48
N GLU A 66 -7.41 12.86 -8.99
CA GLU A 66 -7.89 13.97 -8.18
C GLU A 66 -7.30 13.89 -6.77
N ASP A 67 -7.28 12.69 -6.17
CA ASP A 67 -6.65 12.46 -4.86
C ASP A 67 -5.20 12.96 -4.80
N LEU A 68 -4.46 12.77 -5.90
CA LEU A 68 -3.07 13.24 -6.04
C LEU A 68 -2.98 14.76 -6.12
N ARG A 69 -3.98 15.42 -6.72
CA ARG A 69 -4.01 16.88 -6.92
C ARG A 69 -4.44 17.63 -5.67
N GLU A 70 -5.47 17.14 -4.97
CA GLU A 70 -6.09 17.84 -3.83
C GLU A 70 -5.16 18.05 -2.62
N GLY A 71 -4.06 17.31 -2.51
CA GLY A 71 -3.09 17.47 -1.41
C GLY A 71 -1.63 17.60 -1.85
N TYR A 72 -1.36 18.06 -3.07
CA TYR A 72 0.01 18.25 -3.55
C TYR A 72 0.82 19.17 -2.60
N PRO A 73 2.11 18.88 -2.32
CA PRO A 73 2.93 17.77 -2.84
C PRO A 73 2.95 16.50 -1.98
N PHE A 74 2.25 16.47 -0.84
CA PHE A 74 2.47 15.45 0.20
C PHE A 74 1.22 14.64 0.58
N ALA A 75 0.13 14.73 -0.19
CA ALA A 75 -1.17 14.13 0.11
C ALA A 75 -1.06 12.67 0.57
N LEU A 76 -0.31 11.88 -0.20
CA LEU A 76 -0.21 10.43 -0.04
C LEU A 76 0.99 9.99 0.82
N ARG A 77 1.67 10.93 1.48
CA ARG A 77 2.82 10.65 2.35
C ARG A 77 2.41 9.66 3.44
N SER A 78 3.24 8.63 3.63
CA SER A 78 3.06 7.58 4.65
C SER A 78 4.31 7.38 5.53
N VAL A 79 5.25 8.33 5.52
CA VAL A 79 6.48 8.33 6.33
C VAL A 79 6.73 9.74 6.86
N ASP A 80 7.48 9.91 7.95
CA ASP A 80 7.82 11.24 8.47
C ASP A 80 8.59 12.08 7.44
N PHE A 81 8.45 13.41 7.52
CA PHE A 81 9.11 14.33 6.58
C PHE A 81 10.64 14.17 6.54
N LYS A 82 11.26 13.84 7.68
CA LYS A 82 12.71 13.58 7.78
C LYS A 82 13.18 12.40 6.92
N ASP A 83 12.28 11.47 6.60
CA ASP A 83 12.57 10.28 5.81
C ASP A 83 12.35 10.52 4.30
N ILE A 84 11.94 11.73 3.90
CA ILE A 84 11.78 12.13 2.51
C ILE A 84 13.08 12.78 2.02
N LEU A 85 13.77 12.13 1.08
CA LEU A 85 15.04 12.62 0.54
C LEU A 85 14.86 13.82 -0.40
N LYS A 86 13.91 13.74 -1.35
CA LYS A 86 13.70 14.78 -2.36
C LYS A 86 12.32 14.66 -3.01
N ILE A 87 11.73 15.80 -3.36
CA ILE A 87 10.56 15.93 -4.25
C ILE A 87 10.96 16.78 -5.45
N PHE A 88 10.43 16.44 -6.63
CA PHE A 88 10.69 17.10 -7.90
C PHE A 88 9.46 17.87 -8.37
#